data_AF-A0A2P4X8M0-F1
#
_entry.id   AF-A0A2P4X8M0-F1
#
_cell.length_a   1.000
_cell.length_b   1.000
_cell.length_c   1.000
_cell.angle_alpha   90.00
_cell.angle_beta   90.00
_cell.angle_gamma   90.00
#
_symmetry.space_group_name_H-M   'P 1'
#
loop_
_entity.id
_entity.type
_entity.pdbx_description
1 polymer ?
#
loop_
_entity_poly.entity_id
_entity_poly.type
_entity_poly.pdbx_seq_one_letter_code
_entity_poly.pdbx_strand_id
1 'polypeptide(L)'
;MAHTRHTPGTCVPHSEVQPQHSCTYHEETDPARATAETSLRDVVERLQGQRGATFQGDDVDWRMWANHLTRNLNRSTWETAVQQPPPDYIANLLRLVNTQVEQHVAYSAGNVALDLMETTISDYQWELLEQYLDENESCLEVRNIVVMRFLRDTTPPVRTEVIDPLQQLENVEGMSDKNRIAC
;
A
#
# COMPACT_ATOMS: atom_id res chain seq x y z
N MET A 1 25.56 4.44 -90.73
CA MET A 1 25.24 5.73 -90.09
C MET A 1 24.09 6.34 -90.87
N ALA A 2 22.88 6.31 -90.33
CA ALA A 2 21.68 6.80 -91.00
C ALA A 2 20.87 7.70 -90.06
N HIS A 3 20.42 8.81 -90.62
CA HIS A 3 19.70 9.92 -90.00
C HIS A 3 18.32 9.55 -89.44
N THR A 4 17.87 10.27 -88.41
CA THR A 4 16.56 10.95 -88.43
C THR A 4 16.45 12.03 -87.34
N ARG A 5 15.90 13.20 -87.72
CA ARG A 5 15.45 14.33 -86.87
C ARG A 5 13.93 14.51 -87.01
N HIS A 6 13.32 15.19 -86.02
CA HIS A 6 12.05 15.98 -86.00
C HIS A 6 10.69 15.23 -85.85
N THR A 7 10.03 15.24 -84.65
CA THR A 7 9.03 16.18 -84.02
C THR A 7 7.59 16.10 -84.57
N PRO A 8 6.51 16.60 -83.89
CA PRO A 8 6.05 16.50 -82.49
C PRO A 8 4.50 16.24 -82.35
N GLY A 9 3.99 16.10 -81.10
CA GLY A 9 2.54 16.15 -80.73
C GLY A 9 1.94 14.77 -80.44
N THR A 10 1.39 14.48 -79.25
CA THR A 10 0.08 15.00 -78.78
C THR A 10 -0.08 14.71 -77.28
N CYS A 11 -0.56 15.69 -76.51
CA CYS A 11 -0.94 15.55 -75.10
C CYS A 11 -2.36 14.95 -74.98
N VAL A 12 -2.57 13.99 -74.08
CA VAL A 12 -3.88 13.63 -73.50
C VAL A 12 -3.65 13.04 -72.08
N PRO A 13 -4.60 13.07 -71.13
CA PRO A 13 -4.53 13.93 -69.95
C PRO A 13 -4.45 13.16 -68.62
N HIS A 14 -4.25 13.95 -67.56
CA HIS A 14 -4.44 13.63 -66.15
C HIS A 14 -5.59 12.66 -65.86
N SER A 15 -5.29 11.61 -65.09
CA SER A 15 -6.17 11.14 -64.01
C SER A 15 -5.33 10.57 -62.86
N GLU A 16 -5.59 11.13 -61.67
CA GLU A 16 -5.41 10.52 -60.35
C GLU A 16 -3.99 10.24 -59.84
N VAL A 17 -3.40 11.27 -59.22
CA VAL A 17 -2.39 11.08 -58.16
C VAL A 17 -3.10 11.18 -56.82
N GLN A 18 -3.16 10.09 -56.07
CA GLN A 18 -2.96 9.98 -54.60
C GLN A 18 -3.31 8.54 -54.12
N PRO A 19 -2.79 8.05 -52.98
CA PRO A 19 -2.25 8.81 -51.85
C PRO A 19 -0.87 8.38 -51.33
N GLN A 20 -0.18 9.38 -50.78
CA GLN A 20 0.62 9.36 -49.55
C GLN A 20 1.10 7.98 -49.09
N HIS A 21 2.38 7.68 -49.35
CA HIS A 21 3.10 6.70 -48.54
C HIS A 21 3.12 7.21 -47.09
N SER A 22 2.26 6.65 -46.27
CA SER A 22 2.40 6.69 -44.82
C SER A 22 3.75 6.03 -44.50
N CYS A 23 4.71 6.84 -44.07
CA CYS A 23 5.92 6.31 -43.44
C CYS A 23 5.50 5.69 -42.12
N THR A 24 5.15 4.40 -42.13
CA THR A 24 5.15 3.58 -40.92
C THR A 24 6.58 3.48 -40.44
N TYR A 25 6.89 4.13 -39.32
CA TYR A 25 8.12 3.86 -38.57
C TYR A 25 8.09 2.37 -38.21
N HIS A 26 8.82 1.55 -38.95
CA HIS A 26 9.28 0.29 -38.40
C HIS A 26 10.32 0.66 -37.35
N GLU A 27 10.03 0.34 -36.08
CA GLU A 27 11.08 0.10 -35.10
C GLU A 27 11.89 -1.08 -35.67
N GLU A 28 12.91 -0.76 -36.45
CA GLU A 28 13.87 -1.72 -36.95
C GLU A 28 14.62 -2.23 -35.71
N THR A 29 14.05 -3.27 -35.10
CA THR A 29 14.65 -3.92 -33.95
C THR A 29 15.89 -4.59 -34.47
N ASP A 30 17.04 -3.99 -34.17
CA ASP A 30 18.34 -4.55 -34.50
C ASP A 30 18.35 -6.05 -34.16
N PRO A 31 18.56 -6.95 -35.14
CA PRO A 31 18.52 -8.39 -34.92
C PRO A 31 19.50 -8.82 -33.82
N ALA A 32 20.60 -8.10 -33.62
CA ALA A 32 21.52 -8.34 -32.51
C ALA A 32 20.87 -8.04 -31.16
N ARG A 33 20.12 -6.94 -31.05
CA ARG A 33 19.37 -6.56 -29.85
C ARG A 33 18.27 -7.56 -29.54
N ALA A 34 17.51 -7.99 -30.56
CA ALA A 34 16.47 -9.01 -30.40
C ALA A 34 17.08 -10.33 -29.88
N THR A 35 18.21 -10.76 -30.45
CA THR A 35 18.91 -11.98 -30.04
C THR A 35 19.44 -11.88 -28.62
N ALA A 36 20.02 -10.75 -28.22
CA ALA A 36 20.51 -10.52 -26.87
C ALA A 36 19.37 -10.53 -25.83
N GLU A 37 18.24 -9.91 -26.16
CA GLU A 37 17.06 -9.88 -25.30
C GLU A 37 16.44 -11.28 -25.12
N THR A 38 16.33 -12.06 -26.20
CA THR A 38 15.89 -13.46 -26.12
C THR A 38 16.84 -14.26 -25.24
N SER A 39 18.16 -14.14 -25.44
CA SER A 39 19.15 -14.83 -24.62
C SER A 39 19.08 -14.44 -23.14
N LEU A 40 18.75 -13.18 -22.82
CA LEU A 40 18.61 -12.73 -21.44
C LEU A 40 17.36 -13.35 -20.79
N ARG A 41 16.24 -13.41 -21.52
CA ARG A 41 15.01 -14.05 -21.04
C ARG A 41 15.21 -15.53 -20.76
N ASP A 42 15.89 -16.25 -21.65
CA ASP A 42 16.21 -17.67 -21.45
C ASP A 42 17.02 -17.90 -20.16
N VAL A 43 17.95 -16.99 -19.83
CA VAL A 43 18.74 -17.07 -18.59
C VAL A 43 17.88 -16.73 -17.37
N VAL A 44 16.98 -15.75 -17.47
CA VAL A 44 16.01 -15.42 -16.40
C VAL A 44 15.12 -16.61 -16.09
N GLU A 45 14.55 -17.24 -17.11
CA GLU A 45 13.66 -18.40 -16.95
C GLU A 45 14.39 -19.56 -16.26
N ARG A 46 15.64 -19.82 -16.64
CA ARG A 46 16.48 -20.86 -16.00
C ARG A 46 16.83 -20.52 -14.56
N LEU A 47 17.17 -19.27 -14.27
CA LEU A 47 17.42 -18.80 -12.90
C LEU A 47 16.19 -18.99 -12.02
N GLN A 48 15.02 -18.55 -12.49
CA GLN A 48 13.76 -18.71 -11.76
C GLN A 48 13.41 -20.20 -11.59
N GLY A 49 13.61 -21.03 -12.60
CA GLY A 49 13.36 -22.47 -12.52
C GLY A 49 14.27 -23.20 -11.51
N GLN A 50 15.55 -22.84 -11.43
CA GLN A 50 16.51 -23.50 -10.53
C GLN A 50 16.56 -22.89 -9.13
N ARG A 51 16.26 -21.59 -9.01
CA ARG A 51 16.47 -20.80 -7.78
C ARG A 51 15.19 -20.23 -7.19
N GLY A 52 14.07 -20.25 -7.90
CA GLY A 52 12.79 -19.71 -7.43
C GLY A 52 12.23 -20.40 -6.18
N ALA A 53 12.67 -21.63 -5.90
CA ALA A 53 12.35 -22.33 -4.65
C ALA A 53 13.14 -21.79 -3.44
N THR A 54 14.30 -21.18 -3.68
CA THR A 54 15.20 -20.68 -2.62
C THR A 54 15.11 -19.16 -2.48
N PHE A 55 14.92 -18.45 -3.59
CA PHE A 55 14.87 -17.00 -3.66
C PHE A 55 13.55 -16.54 -4.31
N GLN A 56 12.96 -15.49 -3.75
CA GLN A 56 11.87 -14.70 -4.30
C GLN A 56 12.42 -13.32 -4.67
N GLY A 57 11.90 -12.73 -5.74
CA GLY A 57 12.31 -11.40 -6.19
C GLY A 57 11.44 -10.95 -7.36
N ASP A 58 11.45 -9.65 -7.64
CA ASP A 58 10.72 -9.08 -8.76
C ASP A 58 11.43 -9.40 -10.09
N ASP A 59 10.72 -9.28 -11.22
CA ASP A 59 11.26 -9.52 -12.56
C ASP A 59 12.55 -8.72 -12.84
N VAL A 60 12.66 -7.53 -12.26
CA VAL A 60 13.83 -6.65 -12.39
C VAL A 60 15.05 -7.25 -11.69
N ASP A 61 14.88 -7.87 -10.53
CA ASP A 61 15.97 -8.47 -9.75
C ASP A 61 16.51 -9.72 -10.46
N TRP A 62 15.61 -10.55 -10.99
CA TRP A 62 15.99 -11.70 -11.81
C TRP A 62 16.70 -11.29 -13.09
N ARG A 63 16.23 -10.24 -13.77
CA ARG A 63 16.92 -9.66 -14.92
C ARG A 63 18.28 -9.10 -14.55
N MET A 64 18.43 -8.47 -13.39
CA MET A 64 19.72 -7.95 -12.91
C MET A 64 20.74 -9.08 -12.71
N TRP A 65 20.30 -10.20 -12.14
CA TRP A 65 21.13 -11.39 -11.99
C TRP A 65 21.49 -12.01 -13.35
N ALA A 66 20.52 -12.22 -14.22
CA ALA A 66 20.76 -12.73 -15.57
C ALA A 66 21.73 -11.82 -16.35
N ASN A 67 21.61 -10.50 -16.19
CA ASN A 67 22.51 -9.52 -16.81
C ASN A 67 23.93 -9.64 -16.26
N HIS A 68 24.08 -9.82 -14.94
CA HIS A 68 25.37 -10.07 -14.32
C HIS A 68 26.05 -11.31 -14.92
N LEU A 69 25.32 -12.42 -15.04
CA LEU A 69 25.87 -13.66 -15.63
C LEU A 69 26.25 -13.49 -17.10
N THR A 70 25.36 -12.90 -17.90
CA THR A 70 25.55 -12.76 -19.35
C THR A 70 26.66 -11.77 -19.73
N ARG A 71 26.91 -10.74 -18.92
CA ARG A 71 27.95 -9.74 -19.17
C ARG A 71 29.33 -10.10 -18.62
N ASN A 72 29.39 -10.83 -17.51
CA ASN A 72 30.64 -11.04 -16.79
C ASN A 72 31.18 -12.47 -16.91
N LEU A 73 30.38 -13.42 -17.43
CA LEU A 73 30.77 -14.81 -17.53
C LEU A 73 30.66 -15.34 -18.96
N ASN A 74 31.53 -16.30 -19.28
CA ASN A 74 31.49 -17.00 -20.56
C ASN A 74 30.23 -17.85 -20.67
N ARG A 75 29.66 -17.95 -21.87
CA ARG A 75 28.46 -18.76 -22.13
C ARG A 75 28.58 -20.22 -21.70
N SER A 76 29.79 -20.79 -21.79
CA SER A 76 30.11 -22.14 -21.32
C SER A 76 30.01 -22.32 -19.80
N THR A 77 30.07 -21.23 -19.03
CA THR A 77 30.06 -21.23 -17.56
C THR A 77 28.70 -20.86 -16.96
N TRP A 78 27.73 -20.44 -17.79
CA TRP A 78 26.42 -20.01 -17.30
C TRP A 78 25.68 -21.12 -16.55
N GLU A 79 25.69 -22.36 -17.07
CA GLU A 79 25.05 -23.51 -16.40
C GLU A 79 25.53 -23.68 -14.95
N THR A 80 26.86 -23.68 -14.75
CA THR A 80 27.45 -23.78 -13.42
C THR A 80 27.16 -22.54 -12.57
N ALA A 81 27.12 -21.36 -13.17
CA ALA A 81 26.91 -20.11 -12.45
C ALA A 81 25.46 -19.89 -12.00
N VAL A 82 24.46 -20.41 -12.72
CA VAL A 82 23.04 -20.40 -12.29
C VAL A 82 22.88 -21.19 -10.98
N GLN A 83 23.71 -22.22 -10.77
CA GLN A 83 23.75 -23.02 -9.54
C GLN A 83 24.49 -22.35 -8.37
N GLN A 84 25.21 -21.25 -8.62
CA GLN A 84 25.91 -20.49 -7.58
C GLN A 84 24.99 -19.42 -6.97
N PRO A 85 25.13 -19.10 -5.68
CA PRO A 85 24.31 -18.06 -5.05
C PRO A 85 24.49 -16.71 -5.77
N PRO A 86 23.51 -15.81 -5.69
CA PRO A 86 23.62 -14.49 -6.31
C PRO A 86 24.79 -13.71 -5.68
N PRO A 87 25.47 -12.82 -6.43
CA PRO A 87 26.40 -11.86 -5.86
C PRO A 87 25.75 -11.05 -4.72
N ASP A 88 26.51 -10.68 -3.70
CA ASP A 88 25.99 -10.04 -2.47
C ASP A 88 25.07 -8.84 -2.75
N TYR A 89 25.44 -8.00 -3.72
CA TYR A 89 24.66 -6.81 -4.06
C TYR A 89 23.28 -7.14 -4.69
N ILE A 90 23.14 -8.32 -5.30
CA ILE A 90 21.87 -8.84 -5.83
C ILE A 90 21.14 -9.65 -4.75
N ALA A 91 21.88 -10.37 -3.91
CA ALA A 91 21.31 -11.14 -2.80
C ALA A 91 20.44 -10.28 -1.88
N ASN A 92 20.83 -9.02 -1.65
CA ASN A 92 20.05 -8.07 -0.84
C ASN A 92 18.72 -7.64 -1.48
N LEU A 93 18.56 -7.79 -2.80
CA LEU A 93 17.33 -7.50 -3.53
C LEU A 93 16.40 -8.72 -3.56
N LEU A 94 16.96 -9.92 -3.35
CA LEU A 94 16.21 -11.17 -3.36
C LEU A 94 15.82 -11.57 -1.93
N ARG A 95 14.56 -11.91 -1.72
CA ARG A 95 14.08 -12.45 -0.46
C ARG A 95 14.32 -13.95 -0.40
N LEU A 96 14.99 -14.43 0.66
CA LEU A 96 15.11 -15.88 0.88
C LEU A 96 13.73 -16.46 1.18
N VAL A 97 13.35 -17.56 0.53
CA VAL A 97 12.06 -18.25 0.70
C VAL A 97 11.95 -18.97 2.05
N ASN A 98 12.83 -18.68 3.01
CA ASN A 98 12.80 -19.32 4.31
C ASN A 98 11.71 -18.71 5.20
N THR A 99 10.48 -19.12 4.91
CA THR A 99 9.25 -18.81 5.64
C THR A 99 9.35 -19.13 7.13
N GLN A 100 10.18 -20.09 7.52
CA GLN A 100 10.31 -20.53 8.91
C GLN A 100 10.93 -19.45 9.81
N VAL A 101 11.93 -18.71 9.32
CA VAL A 101 12.57 -17.63 10.10
C VAL A 101 11.63 -16.44 10.22
N GLU A 102 10.98 -16.03 9.12
CA GLU A 102 9.98 -14.96 9.16
C GLU A 102 8.79 -15.33 10.07
N GLN A 103 8.30 -16.58 10.02
CA GLN A 103 7.23 -17.07 10.89
C GLN A 103 7.66 -17.12 12.35
N HIS A 104 8.88 -17.60 12.64
CA HIS A 104 9.39 -17.64 14.01
C HIS A 104 9.59 -16.23 14.57
N VAL A 105 10.07 -15.28 13.77
CA VAL A 105 10.20 -13.87 14.16
C VAL A 105 8.82 -13.25 14.37
N ALA A 106 7.84 -13.50 13.50
CA ALA A 106 6.47 -13.01 13.67
C ALA A 106 5.80 -13.60 14.93
N TYR A 107 5.94 -14.90 15.15
CA TYR A 107 5.44 -15.58 16.36
C TYR A 107 6.11 -15.01 17.63
N SER A 108 7.44 -14.87 17.61
CA SER A 108 8.20 -14.27 18.71
C SER A 108 7.79 -12.82 18.98
N ALA A 109 7.62 -12.00 17.93
CA ALA A 109 7.19 -10.62 18.07
C ALA A 109 5.76 -10.51 18.64
N GLY A 110 4.87 -11.40 18.22
CA GLY A 110 3.52 -11.51 18.78
C GLY A 110 3.53 -11.83 20.27
N ASN A 111 4.38 -12.76 20.71
CA ASN A 111 4.52 -13.10 22.13
C ASN A 111 5.08 -11.94 22.96
N VAL A 112 6.06 -11.20 22.45
CA VAL A 112 6.59 -10.01 23.13
C VAL A 112 5.53 -8.90 23.22
N ALA A 113 4.75 -8.69 22.16
CA ALA A 113 3.66 -7.72 22.19
C ALA A 113 2.57 -8.12 23.21
N LEU A 114 2.27 -9.41 23.32
CA LEU A 114 1.33 -9.92 24.31
C LEU A 114 1.83 -9.72 25.75
N ASP A 115 3.11 -10.04 26.02
CA ASP A 115 3.74 -9.84 27.34
C ASP A 115 3.76 -8.35 27.74
N LEU A 116 4.06 -7.46 26.77
CA LEU A 116 3.97 -6.02 26.98
C LEU A 116 2.53 -5.59 27.31
N MET A 117 1.53 -6.13 26.61
CA MET A 117 0.13 -5.82 26.93
C MET A 117 -0.27 -6.33 28.30
N GLU A 118 0.08 -7.56 28.66
CA GLU A 118 -0.25 -8.15 29.96
C GLU A 118 0.41 -7.40 31.12
N THR A 119 1.67 -6.97 30.95
CA THR A 119 2.35 -6.11 31.93
C THR A 119 1.70 -4.73 32.03
N THR A 120 1.39 -4.08 30.90
CA THR A 120 0.70 -2.77 30.95
C THR A 120 -0.69 -2.85 31.57
N ILE A 121 -1.45 -3.93 31.33
CA ILE A 121 -2.74 -4.19 31.96
C ILE A 121 -2.57 -4.39 33.47
N SER A 122 -1.55 -5.15 33.88
CA SER A 122 -1.25 -5.39 35.30
C SER A 122 -0.77 -4.13 36.03
N ASP A 123 -0.10 -3.21 35.32
CA ASP A 123 0.34 -1.92 35.86
C ASP A 123 -0.83 -0.95 36.12
N TYR A 124 -2.00 -1.17 35.49
CA TYR A 124 -3.20 -0.42 35.86
C TYR A 124 -3.67 -0.86 37.25
N GLN A 125 -3.76 0.12 38.16
CA GLN A 125 -4.26 -0.07 39.50
C GLN A 125 -5.79 -0.16 39.52
N TRP A 126 -6.34 -1.14 38.81
CA TRP A 126 -7.78 -1.32 38.66
C TRP A 126 -8.48 -1.51 40.00
N GLU A 127 -7.83 -2.21 40.93
CA GLU A 127 -8.29 -2.43 42.30
C GLU A 127 -8.51 -1.11 43.08
N LEU A 128 -7.64 -0.11 42.88
CA LEU A 128 -7.79 1.20 43.50
C LEU A 128 -8.92 2.02 42.86
N LEU A 129 -9.11 1.87 41.55
CA LEU A 129 -10.23 2.51 40.84
C LEU A 129 -11.57 1.88 41.27
N GLU A 130 -11.63 0.56 41.38
CA GLU A 130 -12.81 -0.17 41.87
C GLU A 130 -13.16 0.29 43.30
N GLN A 131 -12.17 0.32 44.20
CA GLN A 131 -12.38 0.82 45.56
C GLN A 131 -12.91 2.26 45.58
N TYR A 132 -12.35 3.15 44.76
CA TYR A 132 -12.82 4.53 44.66
C TYR A 132 -14.27 4.64 44.18
N LEU A 133 -14.66 3.81 43.21
CA LEU A 133 -16.03 3.76 42.70
C LEU A 133 -17.00 3.27 43.78
N ASP A 134 -16.65 2.22 44.52
CA ASP A 134 -17.46 1.69 45.62
C ASP A 134 -17.65 2.70 46.75
N GLU A 135 -16.59 3.44 47.11
CA GLU A 135 -16.64 4.50 48.11
C GLU A 135 -17.56 5.65 47.65
N ASN A 136 -17.49 6.04 46.39
CA ASN A 136 -18.33 7.08 45.83
C ASN A 136 -19.81 6.63 45.74
N GLU A 137 -20.07 5.39 45.31
CA GLU A 137 -21.42 4.81 45.31
C GLU A 137 -22.02 4.84 46.73
N SER A 138 -21.28 4.34 47.71
CA SER A 138 -21.69 4.36 49.12
C SER A 138 -21.98 5.78 49.62
N CYS A 139 -21.14 6.75 49.27
CA CYS A 139 -21.34 8.16 49.63
C CYS A 139 -22.61 8.75 49.00
N LEU A 140 -22.89 8.40 47.74
CA LEU A 140 -24.08 8.85 47.02
C LEU A 140 -25.35 8.23 47.60
N GLU A 141 -25.32 6.95 47.97
CA GLU A 141 -26.45 6.29 48.64
C GLU A 141 -26.79 6.98 49.96
N VAL A 142 -25.79 7.26 50.80
CA VAL A 142 -25.98 7.99 52.06
C VAL A 142 -26.57 9.38 51.79
N ARG A 143 -26.03 10.11 50.83
CA ARG A 143 -26.54 11.44 50.47
C ARG A 143 -27.99 11.37 49.97
N ASN A 144 -28.32 10.37 49.16
CA ASN A 144 -29.67 10.15 48.65
C ASN A 144 -30.65 9.90 49.80
N ILE A 145 -30.29 9.03 50.76
CA ILE A 145 -31.10 8.76 51.95
C ILE A 145 -31.37 10.06 52.71
N VAL A 146 -30.33 10.87 52.93
CA VAL A 146 -30.44 12.15 53.65
C VAL A 146 -31.39 13.11 52.91
N VAL A 147 -31.18 13.31 51.61
CA VAL A 147 -32.04 14.18 50.79
C VAL A 147 -33.49 13.69 50.77
N MET A 148 -33.70 12.39 50.56
CA MET A 148 -35.03 11.80 50.53
C MET A 148 -35.75 11.93 51.86
N ARG A 149 -35.03 11.87 52.99
CA ARG A 149 -35.57 12.15 54.32
C ARG A 149 -35.99 13.61 54.45
N PHE A 150 -35.12 14.56 54.10
CA PHE A 150 -35.46 15.98 54.12
C PHE A 150 -36.69 16.30 53.27
N LEU A 151 -36.79 15.70 52.08
CA LEU A 151 -37.94 15.91 51.19
C LEU A 151 -39.24 15.35 51.79
N ARG A 152 -39.21 14.23 52.50
CA ARG A 152 -40.39 13.70 53.22
C ARG A 152 -40.85 14.60 54.35
N ASP A 153 -39.90 15.23 55.04
CA ASP A 153 -40.17 16.10 56.19
C ASP A 153 -40.58 17.52 55.78
N THR A 154 -40.44 17.86 54.50
CA THR A 154 -40.83 19.16 53.93
C THR A 154 -42.24 19.09 53.36
N THR A 155 -43.10 20.06 53.68
CA THR A 155 -44.41 20.16 53.03
C THR A 155 -44.21 20.60 51.57
N PRO A 156 -44.72 19.88 50.56
CA PRO A 156 -44.57 20.29 49.18
C PRO A 156 -45.20 21.67 48.96
N PRO A 157 -44.55 22.57 48.21
CA PRO A 157 -45.17 23.84 47.82
C PRO A 157 -46.43 23.59 47.00
N VAL A 158 -47.37 24.54 47.04
CA VAL A 158 -48.59 24.45 46.23
C VAL A 158 -48.20 24.54 44.76
N ARG A 159 -48.82 23.74 43.88
CA ARG A 159 -48.47 23.65 42.44
C ARG A 159 -48.44 25.00 41.71
N THR A 160 -49.13 26.01 42.22
CA THR A 160 -49.16 27.37 41.67
C THR A 160 -47.92 28.21 42.00
N GLU A 161 -47.08 27.76 42.93
CA GLU A 161 -45.88 28.48 43.40
C GLU A 161 -44.59 27.93 42.77
N VAL A 162 -44.64 26.76 42.13
CA VAL A 162 -43.48 26.14 41.46
C VAL A 162 -43.49 26.52 39.99
N ILE A 163 -42.62 27.46 39.61
CA ILE A 163 -42.37 27.77 38.20
C ILE A 163 -41.65 26.57 37.57
N ASP A 164 -42.17 26.07 36.45
CA ASP A 164 -41.54 24.99 35.70
C ASP A 164 -40.14 25.41 35.20
N PRO A 165 -39.05 24.75 35.64
CA PRO A 165 -37.70 25.09 35.20
C PRO A 165 -37.51 24.97 33.68
N LEU A 166 -38.28 24.10 33.02
CA LEU A 166 -38.24 23.94 31.57
C LEU A 166 -38.84 25.14 30.83
N GLN A 167 -39.71 25.92 31.47
CA GLN A 167 -40.21 27.18 30.92
C GLN A 167 -39.19 28.32 31.01
N GLN A 168 -38.12 28.16 31.81
CA GLN A 168 -37.04 29.13 31.95
C GLN A 168 -35.81 28.82 31.09
N LEU A 169 -35.78 27.66 30.45
CA LEU A 169 -34.77 27.36 29.43
C LEU A 169 -35.12 28.13 28.17
N GLU A 170 -34.59 29.35 28.05
CA GLU A 170 -34.57 30.09 26.80
C GLU A 170 -33.86 29.22 25.75
N ASN A 171 -34.56 28.86 24.67
CA ASN A 171 -33.98 28.13 23.56
C ASN A 171 -32.82 28.96 23.01
N VAL A 172 -31.58 28.51 23.25
CA VAL A 172 -30.43 29.09 22.56
C VAL A 172 -30.56 28.67 21.10
N GLU A 173 -31.09 29.56 20.26
CA GLU A 173 -31.11 29.41 18.81
C GLU A 173 -29.69 29.05 18.38
N GLY A 174 -29.52 27.85 17.80
CA GLY A 174 -28.22 27.36 17.38
C GLY A 174 -27.58 28.39 16.45
N MET A 175 -26.47 28.99 16.88
CA MET A 175 -25.68 29.90 16.05
C MET A 175 -25.21 29.14 14.81
N SER A 176 -25.98 29.29 13.75
CA SER A 176 -25.61 28.90 12.39
C SER A 176 -24.53 29.85 11.89
N ASP A 177 -23.32 29.70 12.39
CA ASP A 177 -22.16 30.35 11.79
C ASP A 177 -21.52 29.38 10.80
N LYS A 178 -22.13 29.38 9.61
CA LYS A 178 -21.41 29.18 8.37
C LYS A 178 -20.21 30.14 8.35
N ASN A 179 -19.00 29.65 8.61
CA ASN A 179 -17.82 30.20 7.96
C ASN A 179 -16.70 29.18 7.79
N ARG A 180 -16.71 28.62 6.58
CA ARG A 180 -15.59 28.09 5.83
C ARG A 180 -14.42 29.09 5.78
N ILE A 181 -13.25 28.76 6.33
CA ILE A 181 -11.95 29.10 5.72
C ILE A 181 -10.96 27.95 5.96
N ALA A 182 -10.36 27.51 4.86
CA ALA A 182 -9.24 26.60 4.80
C ALA A 182 -7.92 27.32 5.12
N CYS A 183 -7.06 26.68 5.91
CA CYS A 183 -5.62 26.49 5.73
C CYS A 183 -5.16 25.54 6.83
#